data_AF-A0A2N0HJP7-F1
#
_entry.id   AF-A0A2N0HJP7-F1
#
_cell.length_a   1.000
_cell.length_b   1.000
_cell.length_c   1.000
_cell.angle_alpha   90.00
_cell.angle_beta   90.00
_cell.angle_gamma   90.00
#
_symmetry.space_group_name_H-M   'P 1'
#
loop_
_entity.id
_entity.type
_entity.pdbx_description
1 polymer ?
#
loop_
_entity_poly.entity_id
_entity_poly.type
_entity_poly.pdbx_seq_one_letter_code
_entity_poly.pdbx_strand_id
1 'polypeptide(L)'
;MSTIAAVLGRILIAVIFIVSGAGKLMNPAMFETMITGVGLPSGLAIPAGAFEVLAGLALALGLMTRLTALLLFGFTALATLFFHRDITDPMQQVLALKNLAIMGGLLLVFAHSQMWWSWDRMRTARKGEVATLEAQQRAHEAELRAARAEGRAEVAQTAPVATTDRVVTDVDGDGVPEVRKRRWW
;
A
#
# COMPACT_ATOMS: atom_id res chain seq x y z
N MET A 1 -12.68 16.03 -8.75
CA MET A 1 -14.10 15.83 -9.10
C MET A 1 -14.54 14.36 -9.04
N SER A 2 -13.78 13.37 -9.54
CA SER A 2 -14.17 11.95 -9.51
C SER A 2 -14.28 11.32 -8.10
N THR A 3 -13.58 11.88 -7.11
CA THR A 3 -13.51 11.33 -5.74
C THR A 3 -14.81 11.51 -4.96
N ILE A 4 -15.46 12.67 -5.08
CA ILE A 4 -16.75 12.95 -4.43
C ILE A 4 -17.82 12.01 -4.99
N ALA A 5 -17.86 11.82 -6.31
CA ALA A 5 -18.79 10.90 -6.96
C ALA A 5 -18.57 9.44 -6.50
N ALA A 6 -17.31 9.01 -6.34
CA ALA A 6 -17.00 7.66 -5.85
C ALA A 6 -17.44 7.45 -4.39
N VAL A 7 -17.23 8.44 -3.52
CA VAL A 7 -17.68 8.39 -2.11
C VAL A 7 -19.19 8.37 -2.03
N LEU A 8 -19.87 9.23 -2.79
CA LEU A 8 -21.33 9.25 -2.86
C LEU A 8 -21.88 7.91 -3.35
N GLY A 9 -21.36 7.38 -4.47
CA GLY A 9 -21.79 6.09 -5.00
C GLY A 9 -21.64 4.95 -3.98
N ARG A 10 -20.54 4.94 -3.23
CA ARG A 10 -20.32 3.96 -2.14
C ARG A 10 -21.36 4.09 -1.03
N ILE A 11 -21.66 5.31 -0.60
CA ILE A 11 -22.66 5.56 0.45
C ILE A 11 -24.05 5.15 -0.03
N LEU A 12 -24.44 5.50 -1.26
CA LEU A 12 -25.73 5.11 -1.82
C LEU A 12 -25.91 3.60 -1.87
N ILE A 13 -24.89 2.85 -2.31
CA ILE A 13 -24.92 1.39 -2.31
C ILE A 13 -25.00 0.84 -0.88
N ALA A 14 -24.20 1.38 0.03
CA ALA A 14 -24.18 0.95 1.42
C ALA A 14 -25.53 1.14 2.14
N VAL A 15 -26.23 2.25 1.87
CA VAL A 15 -27.55 2.53 2.47
C VAL A 15 -28.56 1.44 2.13
N ILE A 16 -28.55 0.90 0.90
CA ILE A 16 -29.45 -0.18 0.49
C ILE A 16 -29.27 -1.41 1.40
N PHE A 17 -28.02 -1.79 1.68
CA PHE A 17 -27.71 -2.92 2.56
C PHE A 17 -28.05 -2.65 4.02
N ILE A 18 -27.80 -1.43 4.51
CA ILE A 18 -28.14 -1.06 5.89
C ILE A 18 -29.65 -1.12 6.11
N VAL A 19 -30.44 -0.53 5.21
CA VAL A 19 -31.91 -0.52 5.32
C VAL A 19 -32.47 -1.93 5.14
N SER A 20 -31.98 -2.67 4.15
CA SER A 20 -32.38 -4.06 3.89
C SER A 20 -32.06 -4.98 5.08
N GLY A 21 -30.86 -4.90 5.65
CA GLY A 21 -30.46 -5.69 6.80
C GLY A 21 -31.21 -5.30 8.08
N ALA A 22 -31.45 -4.00 8.30
CA ALA A 22 -32.26 -3.53 9.43
C ALA A 22 -33.70 -4.07 9.33
N GLY A 23 -34.30 -4.08 8.14
CA GLY A 23 -35.62 -4.68 7.91
C GLY A 23 -35.66 -6.17 8.28
N LYS A 24 -34.60 -6.93 7.94
CA LYS A 24 -34.48 -8.34 8.33
C LYS A 24 -34.36 -8.53 9.84
N LEU A 25 -33.70 -7.62 10.54
CA LEU A 25 -33.54 -7.66 12.00
C LEU A 25 -34.78 -7.19 12.76
N MET A 26 -35.60 -6.32 12.16
CA MET A 26 -36.86 -5.88 12.76
C MET A 26 -37.94 -6.96 12.70
N ASN A 27 -37.93 -7.80 11.67
CA ASN A 27 -38.87 -8.92 11.55
C ASN A 27 -38.17 -10.24 11.16
N PRO A 28 -37.36 -10.81 12.07
CA PRO A 28 -36.60 -12.01 11.79
C PRO A 28 -37.52 -13.22 11.55
N ALA A 29 -38.67 -13.27 12.23
CA ALA A 29 -39.64 -14.35 12.08
C ALA A 29 -40.21 -14.42 10.65
N MET A 30 -40.56 -13.27 10.05
CA MET A 30 -41.03 -13.21 8.66
C MET A 30 -39.92 -13.59 7.67
N PHE A 31 -38.68 -13.18 7.92
CA PHE A 31 -37.59 -13.53 7.02
C PHE A 31 -37.21 -15.02 7.14
N GLU A 32 -37.35 -15.60 8.32
CA GLU A 32 -37.12 -17.02 8.57
C GLU A 32 -38.15 -17.91 7.88
N THR A 33 -39.43 -17.51 7.84
CA THR A 33 -40.43 -18.23 7.03
C THR A 33 -40.11 -18.16 5.54
N MET A 34 -39.59 -17.03 5.03
CA MET A 34 -39.13 -16.93 3.65
C MET A 34 -37.91 -17.85 3.38
N ILE A 35 -36.92 -17.89 4.28
CA ILE A 35 -35.72 -18.74 4.17
C ILE A 35 -36.08 -20.22 4.15
N THR A 36 -36.92 -20.66 5.10
CA THR A 36 -37.38 -22.06 5.15
C THR A 36 -38.23 -22.41 3.93
N GLY A 37 -39.00 -21.46 3.40
CA GLY A 37 -39.77 -21.62 2.16
C GLY A 37 -38.93 -21.88 0.91
N VAL A 38 -37.68 -21.41 0.86
CA VAL A 38 -36.71 -21.72 -0.22
C VAL A 38 -35.81 -22.93 0.10
N GLY A 39 -36.08 -23.66 1.18
CA GLY A 39 -35.38 -24.89 1.56
C GLY A 39 -34.07 -24.69 2.31
N LEU A 40 -33.81 -23.49 2.84
CA LEU A 40 -32.63 -23.21 3.67
C LEU A 40 -32.90 -23.51 5.16
N PRO A 41 -31.86 -23.88 5.94
CA PRO A 41 -31.99 -24.13 7.38
C PRO A 41 -32.50 -22.90 8.15
N SER A 42 -33.33 -23.15 9.17
CA SER A 42 -33.76 -22.13 10.13
C SER A 42 -32.58 -21.61 10.96
N GLY A 43 -32.71 -20.41 11.53
CA GLY A 43 -31.66 -19.72 12.28
C GLY A 43 -30.70 -18.86 11.45
N LEU A 44 -30.81 -18.85 10.11
CA LEU A 44 -29.96 -18.02 9.25
C LEU A 44 -30.43 -16.57 9.13
N ALA A 45 -31.67 -16.25 9.53
CA ALA A 45 -32.27 -14.93 9.37
C ALA A 45 -31.49 -13.82 10.11
N ILE A 46 -31.21 -14.06 11.39
CA ILE A 46 -30.48 -13.13 12.27
C ILE A 46 -29.03 -12.91 11.80
N PRO A 47 -28.21 -13.97 11.59
CA PRO A 47 -26.83 -13.77 11.15
C PRO A 47 -26.75 -13.14 9.75
N ALA A 48 -27.67 -13.47 8.84
CA ALA A 48 -27.73 -12.83 7.52
C ALA A 48 -28.05 -11.33 7.62
N GLY A 49 -29.06 -10.96 8.41
CA GLY A 49 -29.43 -9.56 8.64
C GLY A 49 -28.31 -8.76 9.32
N ALA A 50 -27.69 -9.34 10.37
CA ALA A 50 -26.57 -8.72 11.08
C ALA A 50 -25.36 -8.54 10.15
N PHE A 51 -25.02 -9.55 9.36
CA PHE A 51 -23.96 -9.48 8.37
C PHE A 51 -24.21 -8.37 7.35
N GLU A 52 -25.43 -8.25 6.83
CA GLU A 52 -25.78 -7.25 5.82
C GLU A 52 -25.66 -5.82 6.37
N VAL A 53 -26.09 -5.58 7.62
CA VAL A 53 -25.93 -4.27 8.29
C VAL A 53 -24.46 -3.97 8.56
N LEU A 54 -23.71 -4.92 9.12
CA LEU A 54 -22.29 -4.74 9.44
C LEU A 54 -21.44 -4.54 8.17
N ALA A 55 -21.69 -5.32 7.12
CA ALA A 55 -21.03 -5.18 5.84
C ALA A 55 -21.44 -3.87 5.13
N GLY A 56 -22.72 -3.48 5.20
CA GLY A 56 -23.18 -2.19 4.70
C GLY A 56 -22.48 -1.01 5.40
N LEU A 57 -22.38 -1.05 6.73
CA LEU A 57 -21.65 -0.05 7.51
C LEU A 57 -20.14 -0.04 7.18
N ALA A 58 -19.52 -1.21 7.08
CA ALA A 58 -18.12 -1.33 6.68
C ALA A 58 -17.88 -0.73 5.27
N LEU A 59 -18.82 -0.96 4.35
CA LEU A 59 -18.77 -0.38 3.00
C LEU A 59 -18.93 1.15 3.07
N ALA A 60 -19.88 1.68 3.85
CA ALA A 60 -20.09 3.11 4.03
C ALA A 60 -18.85 3.81 4.60
N LEU A 61 -18.28 3.25 5.68
CA LEU A 61 -17.08 3.76 6.35
C LEU A 61 -15.81 3.59 5.53
N GLY A 62 -15.83 2.71 4.51
CA GLY A 62 -14.66 2.44 3.67
C GLY A 62 -13.68 1.43 4.27
N LEU A 63 -14.10 0.67 5.28
CA LEU A 63 -13.31 -0.37 5.91
C LEU A 63 -13.25 -1.59 4.98
N MET A 64 -12.03 -1.98 4.59
CA MET A 64 -11.77 -3.15 3.73
C MET A 64 -12.70 -3.24 2.50
N THR A 65 -12.92 -2.11 1.81
CA THR A 65 -13.91 -1.97 0.72
C THR A 65 -13.87 -3.07 -0.33
N ARG A 66 -12.69 -3.62 -0.66
CA ARG A 66 -12.54 -4.77 -1.57
C ARG A 66 -13.23 -6.01 -1.07
N LEU A 67 -12.89 -6.42 0.15
CA LEU A 67 -13.44 -7.63 0.76
C LEU A 67 -14.93 -7.45 0.99
N THR A 68 -15.32 -6.31 1.55
CA THR A 68 -16.73 -6.00 1.84
C THR A 68 -17.57 -5.96 0.57
N ALA A 69 -17.06 -5.40 -0.53
CA ALA A 69 -17.77 -5.39 -1.81
C ALA A 69 -17.91 -6.80 -2.41
N LEU A 70 -16.86 -7.63 -2.34
CA LEU A 70 -16.91 -9.03 -2.79
C LEU A 70 -17.88 -9.88 -1.96
N LEU A 71 -17.86 -9.70 -0.65
CA LEU A 71 -18.74 -10.36 0.31
C LEU A 71 -20.21 -9.99 0.06
N LEU A 72 -20.50 -8.70 -0.07
CA LEU A 72 -21.84 -8.21 -0.41
C LEU A 72 -22.27 -8.64 -1.82
N PHE A 73 -21.34 -8.71 -2.78
CA PHE A 73 -21.64 -9.21 -4.13
C PHE A 73 -22.05 -10.67 -4.09
N GLY A 74 -21.28 -11.52 -3.41
CA GLY A 74 -21.60 -12.94 -3.25
C GLY A 74 -22.92 -13.14 -2.51
N PHE A 75 -23.16 -12.39 -1.43
CA PHE A 75 -24.41 -12.42 -0.69
C PHE A 75 -25.61 -12.01 -1.56
N THR A 76 -25.49 -10.92 -2.30
CA THR A 76 -26.56 -10.43 -3.20
C THR A 76 -26.82 -11.41 -4.35
N ALA A 77 -25.78 -12.02 -4.90
CA ALA A 77 -25.89 -13.04 -5.93
C ALA A 77 -26.64 -14.28 -5.41
N LEU A 78 -26.27 -14.79 -4.24
CA LEU A 78 -26.96 -15.91 -3.60
C LEU A 78 -28.41 -15.55 -3.30
N ALA A 79 -28.68 -14.39 -2.68
CA ALA A 79 -30.05 -13.96 -2.39
C ALA A 79 -30.90 -13.85 -3.67
N THR A 80 -30.34 -13.35 -4.77
CA THR A 80 -31.04 -13.29 -6.06
C THR A 80 -31.34 -14.67 -6.62
N LEU A 81 -30.33 -15.56 -6.59
CA LEU A 81 -30.47 -16.93 -7.07
C LEU A 81 -31.46 -17.76 -6.27
N PHE A 82 -31.62 -17.54 -4.96
CA PHE A 82 -32.57 -18.30 -4.14
C PHE A 82 -33.98 -17.71 -4.17
N PHE A 83 -34.13 -16.39 -4.14
CA PHE A 83 -35.44 -15.73 -3.97
C PHE A 83 -36.09 -15.22 -5.26
N HIS A 84 -35.36 -15.13 -6.38
CA HIS A 84 -35.86 -14.54 -7.62
C HIS A 84 -35.67 -15.48 -8.82
N ARG A 85 -36.00 -16.77 -8.63
CA ARG A 85 -35.93 -17.78 -9.71
C ARG A 85 -37.14 -17.76 -10.64
N ASP A 86 -38.28 -17.22 -10.18
CA ASP A 86 -39.51 -17.24 -10.97
C ASP A 86 -39.54 -16.07 -11.95
N ILE A 87 -38.96 -16.30 -13.13
CA ILE A 87 -38.93 -15.35 -14.24
C ILE A 87 -40.33 -15.16 -14.84
N THR A 88 -41.33 -15.91 -14.42
CA THR A 88 -42.73 -15.76 -14.88
C THR A 88 -43.49 -14.61 -14.22
N ASP A 89 -43.03 -14.11 -13.07
CA ASP A 89 -43.63 -12.94 -12.41
C ASP A 89 -42.86 -11.66 -12.78
N PRO A 90 -43.50 -10.67 -13.46
CA PRO A 90 -42.88 -9.39 -13.79
C PRO A 90 -42.27 -8.67 -12.57
N MET A 91 -42.85 -8.81 -11.37
CA MET A 91 -42.32 -8.18 -10.17
C MET A 91 -40.98 -8.79 -9.75
N GLN A 92 -40.86 -10.12 -9.81
CA GLN A 92 -39.60 -10.81 -9.49
C GLN A 92 -38.49 -10.48 -10.49
N GLN A 93 -38.83 -10.32 -11.78
CA GLN A 93 -37.86 -9.87 -12.78
C GLN A 93 -37.27 -8.50 -12.44
N VAL A 94 -38.12 -7.53 -12.05
CA VAL A 94 -37.66 -6.18 -11.69
C VAL A 94 -36.76 -6.22 -10.45
N LEU A 95 -37.11 -7.02 -9.45
CA LEU A 95 -36.29 -7.19 -8.24
C LEU A 95 -34.94 -7.86 -8.55
N ALA A 96 -34.92 -8.86 -9.45
CA ALA A 96 -33.68 -9.49 -9.91
C ALA A 96 -32.79 -8.48 -10.66
N LEU A 97 -33.37 -7.67 -11.54
CA LEU A 97 -32.65 -6.61 -12.25
C LEU A 97 -32.10 -5.54 -11.29
N LYS A 98 -32.86 -5.18 -10.25
CA LYS A 98 -32.38 -4.29 -9.18
C LYS A 98 -31.13 -4.88 -8.51
N ASN A 99 -31.17 -6.16 -8.14
CA ASN A 99 -30.02 -6.82 -7.52
C ASN A 99 -28.83 -6.95 -8.49
N LEU A 100 -29.08 -7.15 -9.78
CA LEU A 100 -28.05 -7.16 -10.83
C LEU A 100 -27.36 -5.79 -10.95
N ALA A 101 -28.13 -4.70 -10.90
CA ALA A 101 -27.58 -3.34 -10.87
C ALA A 101 -26.74 -3.09 -9.60
N ILE A 102 -27.21 -3.55 -8.44
CA ILE A 102 -26.46 -3.45 -7.17
C ILE A 102 -25.14 -4.24 -7.27
N MET A 103 -25.18 -5.46 -7.80
CA MET A 103 -23.98 -6.28 -8.05
C MET A 103 -22.97 -5.56 -8.97
N GLY A 104 -23.45 -4.94 -10.06
CA GLY A 104 -22.63 -4.11 -10.93
C GLY A 104 -22.00 -2.92 -10.21
N GLY A 105 -22.78 -2.22 -9.36
CA GLY A 105 -22.29 -1.15 -8.51
C GLY A 105 -21.20 -1.62 -7.53
N LEU A 106 -21.38 -2.79 -6.91
CA LEU A 106 -20.38 -3.38 -6.02
C LEU A 106 -19.09 -3.75 -6.76
N LEU A 107 -19.17 -4.28 -7.98
CA LEU A 107 -18.00 -4.54 -8.82
C LEU A 107 -17.27 -3.26 -9.21
N LEU A 108 -18.00 -2.17 -9.49
CA LEU A 108 -17.39 -0.86 -9.70
C LEU A 108 -16.69 -0.33 -8.45
N VAL A 109 -17.30 -0.49 -7.27
CA VAL A 109 -16.65 -0.15 -5.99
C VAL A 109 -15.41 -1.02 -5.76
N PHE A 110 -15.47 -2.31 -6.10
CA PHE A 110 -14.32 -3.21 -6.04
C PHE A 110 -13.19 -2.75 -6.99
N ALA A 111 -13.50 -2.35 -8.22
CA ALA A 111 -12.51 -1.83 -9.15
C ALA A 111 -11.88 -0.50 -8.68
N HIS A 112 -12.70 0.41 -8.13
CA HIS A 112 -12.29 1.75 -7.68
C HIS A 112 -11.75 1.80 -6.24
N SER A 113 -11.73 0.67 -5.54
CA SER A 113 -11.29 0.53 -4.13
C SER A 113 -9.81 0.81 -3.86
N GLN A 114 -9.00 1.09 -4.89
CA GLN A 114 -7.57 1.47 -4.82
C GLN A 114 -7.27 2.71 -3.94
N MET A 115 -8.28 3.42 -3.45
CA MET A 115 -8.07 4.71 -2.78
C MET A 115 -7.89 4.67 -1.26
N TRP A 116 -8.05 3.54 -0.56
CA TRP A 116 -8.11 3.59 0.92
C TRP A 116 -7.40 2.47 1.69
N TRP A 117 -6.31 1.92 1.13
CA TRP A 117 -5.24 1.36 1.96
C TRP A 117 -4.03 2.30 1.91
N SER A 118 -4.20 3.42 2.62
CA SER A 118 -3.14 4.37 2.97
C SER A 118 -1.95 3.68 3.68
N TRP A 119 -2.17 2.56 4.36
CA TRP A 119 -1.13 1.85 5.09
C TRP A 119 -0.03 1.29 4.18
N ASP A 120 -0.39 0.72 3.03
CA ASP A 120 0.60 0.19 2.11
C ASP A 120 1.32 1.34 1.39
N ARG A 121 0.57 2.37 0.96
CA ARG A 121 1.16 3.58 0.34
C ARG A 121 2.08 4.35 1.29
N MET A 122 1.75 4.46 2.58
CA MET A 122 2.62 5.06 3.59
C MET A 122 3.86 4.21 3.85
N ARG A 123 3.77 2.87 3.77
CA ARG A 123 4.92 1.98 3.88
C ARG A 123 5.80 2.02 2.63
N THR A 124 5.24 2.04 1.42
CA THR A 124 6.02 2.19 0.19
C THR A 124 6.61 3.58 0.06
N ALA A 125 5.87 4.63 0.45
CA ALA A 125 6.37 6.01 0.49
C ALA A 125 7.48 6.17 1.53
N ARG A 126 7.29 5.70 2.77
CA ARG A 126 8.35 5.72 3.78
C ARG A 126 9.56 4.89 3.39
N LYS A 127 9.37 3.72 2.77
CA LYS A 127 10.49 2.90 2.28
C LYS A 127 11.24 3.60 1.15
N GLY A 128 10.53 4.28 0.24
CA GLY A 128 11.14 5.10 -0.81
C GLY A 128 11.91 6.28 -0.25
N GLU A 129 11.32 6.99 0.72
CA GLU A 129 11.92 8.16 1.38
C GLU A 129 13.16 7.77 2.19
N VAL A 130 13.11 6.68 2.96
CA VAL A 130 14.27 6.12 3.68
C VAL A 130 15.34 5.65 2.69
N ALA A 131 14.98 4.98 1.60
CA ALA A 131 15.94 4.56 0.57
C ALA A 131 16.62 5.76 -0.11
N THR A 132 15.90 6.87 -0.33
CA THR A 132 16.49 8.10 -0.86
C THR A 132 17.43 8.78 0.12
N LEU A 133 17.09 8.81 1.41
CA LEU A 133 17.95 9.37 2.46
C LEU A 133 19.22 8.53 2.65
N GLU A 134 19.10 7.21 2.66
CA GLU A 134 20.24 6.28 2.72
C GLU A 134 21.15 6.40 1.47
N ALA A 135 20.57 6.66 0.29
CA ALA A 135 21.35 6.93 -0.92
C ALA A 135 22.11 8.27 -0.81
N GLN A 136 21.46 9.32 -0.30
CA GLN A 136 22.10 10.61 -0.07
C GLN A 136 23.21 10.54 0.98
N GLN A 137 22.98 9.83 2.10
CA GLN A 137 24.00 9.62 3.14
C GLN A 137 25.21 8.87 2.58
N ARG A 138 25.00 7.80 1.80
CA ARG A 138 26.10 7.05 1.17
C ARG A 138 26.90 7.91 0.18
N ALA A 139 26.24 8.77 -0.58
CA ALA A 139 26.91 9.72 -1.47
C ALA A 139 27.74 10.74 -0.66
N HIS A 140 27.16 11.33 0.38
CA HIS A 140 27.84 12.29 1.23
C HIS A 140 29.05 11.68 1.96
N GLU A 141 28.94 10.44 2.46
CA GLU A 141 30.08 9.74 3.04
C GLU A 141 31.19 9.44 2.03
N ALA A 142 30.82 9.16 0.77
CA ALA A 142 31.79 8.93 -0.29
C ALA A 142 32.54 10.23 -0.63
N GLU A 143 31.84 11.37 -0.70
CA GLU A 143 32.45 12.69 -0.87
C GLU A 143 33.40 13.03 0.29
N LEU A 144 32.97 12.81 1.54
CA LEU A 144 33.83 13.02 2.72
C LEU A 144 35.07 12.13 2.70
N ARG A 145 34.94 10.88 2.22
CA ARG A 145 36.09 9.97 2.05
C ARG A 145 37.03 10.45 0.95
N ALA A 146 36.51 10.93 -0.18
CA ALA A 146 37.31 11.49 -1.26
C ALA A 146 38.06 12.75 -0.81
N ALA A 147 37.37 13.70 -0.18
CA ALA A 147 37.97 14.93 0.34
C ALA A 147 39.07 14.66 1.37
N ARG A 148 38.90 13.66 2.25
CA ARG A 148 39.95 13.23 3.20
C ARG A 148 41.14 12.58 2.51
N ALA A 149 40.91 11.85 1.42
CA ALA A 149 41.98 11.23 0.63
C ALA A 149 42.78 12.28 -0.14
N GLU A 150 42.10 13.24 -0.76
CA GLU A 150 42.71 14.40 -1.43
C GLU A 150 43.50 15.24 -0.45
N GLY A 151 42.92 15.60 0.71
CA GLY A 151 43.64 16.35 1.74
C GLY A 151 44.88 15.61 2.27
N ARG A 152 44.83 14.27 2.41
CA ARG A 152 46.03 13.49 2.74
C ARG A 152 47.06 13.50 1.62
N ALA A 153 46.63 13.43 0.36
CA ALA A 153 47.52 13.45 -0.78
C ALA A 153 48.19 14.83 -0.95
N GLU A 154 47.45 15.91 -0.72
CA GLU A 154 47.96 17.28 -0.75
C GLU A 154 48.94 17.52 0.39
N VAL A 155 48.66 17.04 1.60
CA VAL A 155 49.61 17.05 2.72
C VAL A 155 50.85 16.21 2.42
N ALA A 156 50.73 15.08 1.71
CA ALA A 156 51.88 14.28 1.29
C ALA A 156 52.72 14.97 0.20
N GLN A 157 52.10 15.78 -0.66
CA GLN A 157 52.78 16.55 -1.72
C GLN A 157 53.41 17.85 -1.18
N THR A 158 52.79 18.48 -0.19
CA THR A 158 53.29 19.70 0.48
C THR A 158 54.14 19.41 1.71
N ALA A 159 54.22 18.13 2.13
CA ALA A 159 55.18 17.70 3.14
C ALA A 159 56.56 18.19 2.69
N PRO A 160 57.28 18.94 3.53
CA PRO A 160 58.59 19.44 3.15
C PRO A 160 59.43 18.24 2.74
N VAL A 161 59.93 18.26 1.51
CA VAL A 161 60.94 17.32 1.04
C VAL A 161 61.96 17.27 2.16
N ALA A 162 62.09 16.14 2.83
CA ALA A 162 63.12 15.96 3.84
C ALA A 162 64.42 16.17 3.09
N THR A 163 64.98 17.37 3.16
CA THR A 163 66.29 17.70 2.64
C THR A 163 67.24 16.87 3.47
N THR A 164 67.46 15.63 3.06
CA THR A 164 68.49 14.79 3.66
C THR A 164 69.76 15.61 3.56
N ASP A 165 70.35 15.91 4.71
CA ASP A 165 71.61 16.64 4.85
C ASP A 165 72.77 15.77 4.36
N ARG A 166 72.68 15.41 3.07
CA ARG A 166 73.53 14.49 2.34
C ARG A 166 74.09 15.28 1.17
N VAL A 167 75.37 15.55 1.27
CA VAL A 167 76.12 16.21 0.22
C VAL A 167 76.59 15.12 -0.73
N VAL A 168 76.29 15.30 -2.01
CA VAL A 168 76.79 14.44 -3.09
C VAL A 168 78.06 15.11 -3.62
N THR A 169 79.20 14.49 -3.34
CA THR A 169 80.51 14.97 -3.78
C THR A 169 81.29 13.79 -4.31
N ASP A 170 81.83 13.94 -5.52
CA ASP A 170 82.85 13.06 -6.07
C ASP A 170 84.19 13.41 -5.38
N VAL A 171 84.63 12.57 -4.46
CA VAL A 171 85.76 12.86 -3.56
C VAL A 171 87.08 12.40 -4.15
N ASP A 172 87.05 11.40 -5.02
CA ASP A 172 88.18 10.70 -5.62
C ASP A 172 88.33 10.92 -7.13
N GLY A 173 87.37 11.59 -7.78
CA GLY A 173 87.46 12.06 -9.16
C GLY A 173 87.27 10.95 -10.20
N ASP A 174 86.61 9.86 -9.82
CA ASP A 174 86.34 8.70 -10.67
C ASP A 174 85.02 8.83 -11.47
N GLY A 175 84.27 9.92 -11.25
CA GLY A 175 82.99 10.19 -11.89
C GLY A 175 81.80 9.47 -11.24
N VAL A 176 82.00 8.79 -10.09
CA VAL A 176 80.94 8.10 -9.34
C VAL A 176 80.51 8.99 -8.14
N PRO A 177 79.26 9.48 -8.12
CA PRO A 177 78.81 10.35 -7.04
C PRO A 177 78.64 9.59 -5.71
N GLU A 178 79.49 9.87 -4.72
CA GLU A 178 79.33 9.36 -3.36
C GLU A 178 78.37 10.21 -2.51
N VAL A 179 77.54 9.54 -1.71
CA VAL A 179 76.57 10.20 -0.81
C VAL A 179 77.04 10.12 0.64
N ARG A 180 77.53 11.24 1.19
CA ARG A 180 77.98 11.30 2.61
C ARG A 180 77.07 12.19 3.46
N LYS A 181 76.93 11.80 4.74
CA LYS A 181 76.18 12.58 5.75
C LYS A 181 77.02 13.80 6.14
N ARG A 182 76.45 15.01 6.05
CA ARG A 182 77.15 16.26 6.33
C ARG A 182 77.63 16.27 7.79
N ARG A 183 78.94 16.26 8.02
CA ARG A 183 79.55 16.32 9.36
C ARG A 183 79.83 17.79 9.68
N TRP A 184 79.14 18.34 10.66
CA TRP A 184 79.42 19.65 11.24
C TRP A 184 80.44 19.49 12.38
N TRP A 185 81.67 19.95 12.16
CA TRP A 185 82.71 20.19 13.17
C TRP A 185 83.50 21.41 12.73
#